data_AF-A0AAD5UXA6-F1
#
_entry.id   AF-A0AAD5UXA6-F1
#
_cell.length_a   1.000
_cell.length_b   1.000
_cell.length_c   1.000
_cell.angle_alpha   90.00
_cell.angle_beta   90.00
_cell.angle_gamma   90.00
#
_symmetry.space_group_name_H-M   'P 1'
#
loop_
_entity.id
_entity.type
_entity.pdbx_description
1 polymer ?
#
loop_
_entity_poly.entity_id
_entity_poly.type
_entity_poly.pdbx_seq_one_letter_code
_entity_poly.pdbx_strand_id
1 'polypeptide(L)'
;MVAFLWLVWYQATTRVTPKHWALAVTYELNERAFATMYQIIGDGSGMGQFAPNVARRVLLMGTQGPHSYEGKLLLGEIFDNIIGALEMYSESAVDIVNTNNRRRGIGDSNCQDWVLIIVRSLEDAHWLPKGTLGRVERCPRVG
;
A
#
# COMPACT_ATOMS: atom_id res chain seq x y z
N MET A 1 7.56 -3.34 -20.53
CA MET A 1 7.89 -4.53 -19.71
C MET A 1 6.69 -4.79 -18.80
N VAL A 2 6.58 -6.00 -18.24
CA VAL A 2 5.53 -6.35 -17.27
C VAL A 2 6.18 -6.44 -15.90
N ALA A 3 5.56 -5.82 -14.90
CA ALA A 3 5.97 -5.90 -13.51
C ALA A 3 4.87 -6.52 -12.66
N PHE A 4 5.21 -6.99 -11.47
CA PHE A 4 4.30 -7.60 -10.52
C PHE A 4 3.97 -6.62 -9.41
N LEU A 5 2.68 -6.35 -9.22
CA LEU A 5 2.18 -5.51 -8.13
C LEU A 5 1.77 -6.40 -6.95
N TRP A 6 2.35 -6.11 -5.79
CA TRP A 6 2.09 -6.80 -4.54
C TRP A 6 1.47 -5.86 -3.52
N LEU A 7 0.56 -6.37 -2.72
CA LEU A 7 0.28 -5.83 -1.39
C LEU A 7 1.23 -6.50 -0.41
N VAL A 8 1.86 -5.72 0.46
CA VAL A 8 2.73 -6.19 1.54
C VAL A 8 2.23 -5.60 2.85
N TRP A 9 2.24 -6.40 3.91
CA TRP A 9 1.93 -5.92 5.26
C TRP A 9 3.03 -6.29 6.25
N TYR A 10 3.15 -5.43 7.25
CA TYR A 10 4.16 -5.53 8.29
C TYR A 10 3.50 -5.65 9.66
N GLN A 11 4.22 -6.28 10.60
CA GLN A 11 3.78 -6.46 11.97
C GLN A 11 3.44 -5.12 12.62
N ALA A 12 2.26 -5.02 13.25
CA ALA A 12 1.93 -3.86 14.04
C ALA A 12 2.67 -3.90 15.38
N THR A 13 2.81 -2.75 16.02
CA THR A 13 3.47 -2.65 17.32
C THR A 13 2.65 -3.32 18.43
N THR A 14 1.33 -3.36 18.27
CA THR A 14 0.40 -4.02 19.20
C THR A 14 -0.73 -4.74 18.46
N ARG A 15 -1.39 -5.70 19.12
CA ARG A 15 -2.51 -6.46 18.54
C ARG A 15 -3.73 -5.64 18.15
N VAL A 16 -3.88 -4.45 18.73
CA VAL A 16 -5.02 -3.56 18.51
C VAL A 16 -4.71 -2.42 17.54
N THR A 17 -3.45 -2.25 17.15
CA THR A 17 -3.05 -1.21 16.20
C THR A 17 -3.19 -1.69 14.76
N PRO A 18 -3.52 -0.79 13.82
CA PRO A 18 -3.52 -1.12 12.40
C PRO A 18 -2.13 -1.58 11.93
N LYS A 19 -2.10 -2.60 11.09
CA LYS A 19 -0.88 -3.02 10.38
C LYS A 19 -0.50 -1.98 9.33
N HIS A 20 0.81 -1.82 9.12
CA HIS A 20 1.29 -1.03 8.01
C HIS A 20 1.15 -1.80 6.70
N TRP A 21 0.46 -1.21 5.71
CA TRP A 21 0.35 -1.76 4.37
C TRP A 21 1.17 -0.93 3.39
N ALA A 22 1.79 -1.61 2.43
CA ALA A 22 2.53 -1.00 1.34
C ALA A 22 2.22 -1.71 0.03
N LEU A 23 2.32 -0.97 -1.08
CA LEU A 23 2.33 -1.55 -2.41
C LEU A 23 3.78 -1.73 -2.86
N ALA A 24 4.10 -2.90 -3.38
CA ALA A 24 5.44 -3.22 -3.86
C ALA A 24 5.39 -3.58 -5.34
N VAL A 25 6.32 -3.03 -6.11
CA VAL A 25 6.49 -3.38 -7.53
C VAL A 25 7.82 -4.10 -7.71
N THR A 26 7.78 -5.31 -8.26
CA THR A 26 8.96 -6.09 -8.63
C THR A 26 8.91 -6.46 -10.11
N TYR A 27 10.08 -6.66 -10.74
CA TYR A 27 10.15 -7.23 -12.09
C TYR A 27 10.32 -8.76 -12.08
N GLU A 28 10.44 -9.35 -10.88
CA GLU A 28 10.63 -10.77 -10.67
C GLU A 28 9.65 -11.28 -9.61
N LEU A 29 9.19 -12.53 -9.76
CA LEU A 29 8.30 -13.19 -8.78
C LEU A 29 9.05 -13.75 -7.56
N ASN A 30 10.38 -13.68 -7.56
CA ASN A 30 11.22 -14.25 -6.52
C ASN A 30 10.95 -13.58 -5.16
N GLU A 31 10.98 -14.36 -4.08
CA GLU A 31 10.77 -13.90 -2.72
C GLU A 31 11.85 -12.92 -2.24
N ARG A 32 13.07 -13.06 -2.77
CA ARG A 32 14.21 -12.18 -2.47
C ARG A 32 14.36 -11.04 -3.47
N ALA A 33 13.36 -10.78 -4.32
CA ALA A 33 13.42 -9.71 -5.29
C ALA A 33 13.53 -8.34 -4.62
N PHE A 34 14.26 -7.43 -5.28
CA PHE A 34 14.21 -6.01 -4.96
C PHE A 34 12.93 -5.40 -5.53
N ALA A 35 12.30 -4.56 -4.73
CA ALA A 35 11.07 -3.87 -5.03
C ALA A 35 11.24 -2.35 -4.95
N THR A 36 10.36 -1.65 -5.67
CA THR A 36 9.98 -0.28 -5.34
C THR A 36 8.76 -0.34 -4.44
N MET A 37 8.90 0.18 -3.23
CA MET A 37 7.86 0.21 -2.21
C MET A 37 7.19 1.59 -2.20
N TYR A 38 5.88 1.59 -2.36
CA TYR A 38 5.01 2.75 -2.18
C TYR A 38 4.29 2.55 -0.86
N GLN A 39 4.46 3.50 0.04
CA GLN A 39 3.92 3.42 1.39
C GLN A 39 3.56 4.81 1.88
N ILE A 40 2.91 4.85 3.04
CA ILE A 40 2.53 6.10 3.67
C ILE A 40 3.06 6.11 5.10
N ILE A 41 3.50 7.27 5.57
CA ILE A 41 4.01 7.43 6.93
C ILE A 41 3.12 8.46 7.62
N GLY A 42 2.83 8.25 8.91
CA GLY A 42 2.16 9.28 9.70
C GLY A 42 3.01 10.54 9.73
N ASP A 43 2.40 11.70 9.47
CA ASP A 43 3.12 12.99 9.40
C ASP A 43 3.57 13.54 10.76
N GLY A 44 3.28 12.82 11.85
CA GLY A 44 3.65 13.18 13.22
C GLY A 44 2.80 14.30 13.82
N SER A 45 1.79 14.82 13.11
CA SER A 45 0.95 15.94 13.57
C SER A 45 -0.09 15.57 14.62
N GLY A 46 -0.26 14.27 14.93
CA GLY A 46 -1.29 13.77 15.83
C GLY A 46 -2.72 13.81 15.25
N MET A 47 -2.90 14.33 14.03
CA MET A 47 -4.21 14.52 13.39
C MET A 47 -4.63 13.36 12.47
N GLY A 48 -3.96 12.21 12.57
CA GLY A 48 -4.19 11.07 11.67
C GLY A 48 -3.91 11.40 10.21
N GLN A 49 -2.97 12.31 9.95
CA GLN A 49 -2.53 12.67 8.60
C GLN A 49 -1.34 11.82 8.18
N PHE A 50 -1.24 11.59 6.88
CA PHE A 50 -0.22 10.74 6.27
C PHE A 50 0.51 11.50 5.16
N ALA A 51 1.78 11.15 4.96
CA ALA A 51 2.59 11.57 3.84
C ALA A 51 3.00 10.36 2.99
N PRO A 52 2.94 10.44 1.65
CA PRO A 52 3.43 9.38 0.79
C PRO A 52 4.95 9.26 0.91
N ASN A 53 5.45 8.03 0.79
CA ASN A 53 6.87 7.73 0.78
C ASN A 53 7.15 6.61 -0.23
N VAL A 54 8.14 6.84 -1.09
CA VAL A 54 8.60 5.85 -2.08
C VAL A 54 10.03 5.43 -1.75
N ALA A 55 10.20 4.14 -1.46
CA ALA A 55 11.51 3.56 -1.20
C ALA A 55 11.89 2.61 -2.34
N ARG A 56 13.01 2.89 -3.01
CA ARG A 56 13.51 2.10 -4.15
C ARG A 56 14.59 1.12 -3.71
N ARG A 57 14.72 0.00 -4.43
CA ARG A 57 15.73 -1.04 -4.17
C ARG A 57 15.63 -1.65 -2.77
N VAL A 58 14.41 -1.85 -2.29
CA VAL A 58 14.18 -2.49 -0.98
C VAL A 58 13.89 -3.97 -1.20
N LEU A 59 14.37 -4.84 -0.30
CA LEU A 59 13.98 -6.25 -0.35
C LEU A 59 12.47 -6.38 -0.11
N LEU A 60 11.80 -7.15 -0.97
CA LEU A 60 10.37 -7.41 -0.86
C LEU A 60 10.00 -8.01 0.52
N MET A 61 10.85 -8.91 1.00
CA MET A 61 10.83 -9.44 2.36
C MET A 61 11.93 -8.77 3.16
N GLY A 62 11.57 -7.93 4.11
CA GLY A 62 12.53 -7.17 4.91
C GLY A 62 11.85 -6.30 5.97
N THR A 63 12.63 -5.47 6.65
CA THR A 63 12.10 -4.51 7.63
C THR A 63 11.78 -3.17 6.95
N GLN A 64 10.66 -2.56 7.31
CA GLN A 64 10.33 -1.17 6.96
C GLN A 64 10.32 -0.33 8.23
N GLY A 65 11.39 0.43 8.45
CA GLY A 65 11.58 1.17 9.70
C GLY A 65 11.48 0.23 10.91
N PRO A 66 10.58 0.49 11.88
CA PRO A 66 10.42 -0.36 13.07
C PRO A 66 9.58 -1.63 12.83
N HIS A 67 9.01 -1.82 11.63
CA HIS A 67 8.09 -2.92 11.36
C HIS A 67 8.76 -4.06 10.57
N SER A 68 8.54 -5.29 11.01
CA SER A 68 9.04 -6.50 10.34
C SER A 68 8.02 -7.05 9.34
N TYR A 69 8.50 -7.56 8.21
CA TYR A 69 7.66 -8.21 7.20
C TYR A 69 6.84 -9.35 7.82
N GLU A 70 5.57 -9.43 7.43
CA GLU A 70 4.67 -10.48 7.91
C GLU A 70 4.03 -11.27 6.77
N GLY A 71 3.67 -10.61 5.67
CA GLY A 71 3.10 -11.30 4.53
C GLY A 71 2.90 -10.42 3.32
N LYS A 72 2.52 -11.06 2.22
CA LYS A 72 2.24 -10.42 0.93
C LYS A 72 1.11 -11.09 0.18
N LEU A 73 0.53 -10.37 -0.76
CA LEU A 73 -0.46 -10.86 -1.72
C LEU A 73 -0.10 -10.33 -3.12
N LEU A 74 0.03 -11.23 -4.10
CA LEU A 74 0.14 -10.81 -5.50
C LEU A 74 -1.21 -10.29 -5.99
N LEU A 75 -1.25 -9.02 -6.38
CA LEU A 75 -2.45 -8.36 -6.91
C LEU A 75 -2.60 -8.67 -8.40
N GLY A 76 -1.51 -8.60 -9.15
CA GLY A 76 -1.49 -8.92 -10.57
C GLY A 76 -0.25 -8.37 -11.26
N GLU A 77 -0.26 -8.52 -12.58
CA GLU A 77 0.71 -7.93 -13.48
C GLU A 77 0.28 -6.51 -13.88
N ILE A 78 1.22 -5.57 -13.91
CA ILE A 78 1.02 -4.19 -14.33
C ILE A 78 2.06 -3.79 -15.38
N PHE A 79 1.69 -2.84 -16.23
CA PHE A 79 2.56 -2.31 -17.28
C PHE A 79 3.37 -1.10 -16.80
N ASP A 80 4.52 -0.84 -17.43
CA ASP A 80 5.43 0.25 -17.04
C ASP A 80 4.78 1.64 -16.99
N ASN A 81 3.79 1.90 -17.85
CA ASN A 81 3.03 3.15 -17.82
C ASN A 81 2.25 3.34 -16.50
N ILE A 82 1.79 2.25 -15.90
CA ILE A 82 1.13 2.27 -14.58
C ILE A 82 2.17 2.50 -13.48
N ILE A 83 3.36 1.88 -13.59
CA ILE A 83 4.45 2.06 -12.62
C ILE A 83 4.84 3.54 -12.53
N GLY A 84 4.97 4.21 -13.68
CA GLY A 84 5.26 5.65 -13.74
C GLY A 84 4.16 6.52 -13.13
N ALA A 85 2.91 6.06 -13.14
CA ALA A 85 1.78 6.78 -12.55
C ALA A 85 1.52 6.43 -11.07
N LEU A 86 2.09 5.33 -10.55
CA LEU A 86 1.78 4.81 -9.22
C LEU A 86 2.18 5.76 -8.09
N GLU A 87 3.25 6.53 -8.28
CA GLU A 87 3.70 7.56 -7.34
C GLU A 87 2.64 8.66 -7.20
N MET A 88 2.20 9.22 -8.33
CA MET A 88 1.12 10.21 -8.40
C MET A 88 -0.22 9.66 -7.86
N TYR A 89 -0.53 8.39 -8.12
CA TYR A 89 -1.72 7.73 -7.57
C TYR A 89 -1.63 7.58 -6.05
N SER A 90 -0.44 7.31 -5.52
CA SER A 90 -0.19 7.24 -4.07
C SER A 90 -0.39 8.59 -3.41
N GLU A 91 0.15 9.66 -4.00
CA GLU A 91 -0.07 11.03 -3.54
C GLU A 91 -1.57 11.39 -3.52
N SER A 92 -2.26 11.13 -4.63
CA SER A 92 -3.69 11.42 -4.77
C SER A 92 -4.55 10.63 -3.77
N ALA A 93 -4.25 9.35 -3.56
CA ALA A 93 -4.96 8.50 -2.60
C ALA A 93 -4.74 8.97 -1.16
N VAL A 94 -3.51 9.39 -0.82
CA VAL A 94 -3.19 9.98 0.50
C VAL A 94 -3.97 11.28 0.72
N ASP A 95 -4.06 12.14 -0.29
CA ASP A 95 -4.82 13.39 -0.17
C ASP A 95 -6.31 13.16 0.07
N ILE A 96 -6.89 12.12 -0.55
CA ILE A 96 -8.28 11.71 -0.30
C ILE A 96 -8.45 11.25 1.15
N VAL A 97 -7.56 10.39 1.65
CA VAL A 97 -7.58 9.90 3.04
C VAL A 97 -7.43 11.04 4.03
N ASN A 98 -6.45 11.93 3.82
CA ASN A 98 -6.22 13.09 4.67
C ASN A 98 -7.43 14.05 4.67
N THR A 99 -8.05 14.26 3.51
CA THR A 99 -9.26 15.09 3.39
C THR A 99 -10.42 14.48 4.18
N ASN A 100 -10.59 13.16 4.13
CA ASN A 100 -11.62 12.46 4.90
C ASN A 100 -11.36 12.58 6.42
N ASN A 101 -10.12 12.35 6.86
CA ASN A 101 -9.74 12.47 8.27
C ASN A 101 -9.95 13.89 8.82
N ARG A 102 -9.71 14.93 7.99
CA ARG A 102 -10.02 16.32 8.37
C ARG A 102 -11.52 16.58 8.49
N ARG A 103 -12.35 15.97 7.65
CA ARG A 103 -13.81 16.22 7.61
C ARG A 103 -14.60 15.44 8.67
N ARG A 104 -14.23 14.19 8.92
CA ARG A 104 -15.03 13.24 9.73
C ARG A 104 -14.46 12.98 11.12
N GLY A 105 -13.25 13.46 11.39
CA GLY A 105 -12.55 13.26 12.65
C GLY A 105 -11.41 12.25 12.53
N ILE A 106 -10.48 12.32 13.48
CA ILE A 106 -9.28 11.48 13.52
C ILE A 106 -9.68 10.00 13.66
N GLY A 107 -9.19 9.16 12.75
CA GLY A 107 -9.33 7.70 12.83
C GLY A 107 -10.49 7.10 12.03
N ASP A 108 -11.27 7.91 11.29
CA ASP A 108 -12.35 7.41 10.42
C ASP A 108 -11.77 6.71 9.16
N SER A 109 -10.63 7.18 8.65
CA SER A 109 -9.81 6.47 7.66
C SER A 109 -8.43 6.14 8.21
N ASN A 110 -7.99 4.91 8.00
CA ASN A 110 -6.73 4.36 8.48
C ASN A 110 -5.64 4.35 7.39
N CYS A 111 -4.44 3.90 7.76
CA CYS A 111 -3.29 3.85 6.87
C CYS A 111 -3.37 2.81 5.74
N GLN A 112 -4.47 2.08 5.61
CA GLN A 112 -4.68 1.04 4.60
C GLN A 112 -5.68 1.48 3.53
N ASP A 113 -6.51 2.48 3.82
CA ASP A 113 -7.56 2.96 2.92
C ASP A 113 -6.99 3.55 1.62
N TRP A 114 -5.80 4.14 1.65
CA TRP A 114 -5.11 4.59 0.42
C TRP A 114 -4.84 3.43 -0.54
N VAL A 115 -4.47 2.25 -0.03
CA VAL A 115 -4.27 1.05 -0.85
C VAL A 115 -5.58 0.60 -1.46
N LEU A 116 -6.67 0.59 -0.69
CA LEU A 116 -7.99 0.22 -1.19
C LEU A 116 -8.44 1.14 -2.32
N ILE A 117 -8.21 2.46 -2.19
CA ILE A 117 -8.50 3.44 -3.23
C ILE A 117 -7.73 3.12 -4.53
N ILE A 118 -6.42 2.84 -4.43
CA ILE A 118 -5.60 2.51 -5.60
C ILE A 118 -6.05 1.20 -6.23
N VAL A 119 -6.19 0.14 -5.43
CA VAL A 119 -6.56 -1.19 -5.94
C VAL A 119 -7.92 -1.16 -6.62
N ARG A 120 -8.91 -0.48 -6.02
CA ARG A 120 -10.21 -0.26 -6.65
C ARG A 120 -10.08 0.47 -7.99
N SER A 121 -9.31 1.56 -8.02
CA SER A 121 -9.13 2.35 -9.25
C SER A 121 -8.47 1.55 -10.37
N LEU A 122 -7.47 0.71 -10.03
CA LEU A 122 -6.80 -0.15 -11.00
C LEU A 122 -7.71 -1.29 -11.47
N GLU A 123 -8.53 -1.87 -10.59
CA GLU A 123 -9.50 -2.90 -10.97
C GLU A 123 -10.63 -2.34 -11.84
N ASP A 124 -11.19 -1.18 -11.50
CA ASP A 124 -12.25 -0.50 -12.28
C ASP A 124 -11.75 -0.15 -13.69
N ALA A 125 -10.47 0.22 -13.81
CA ALA A 125 -9.80 0.49 -15.09
C ALA A 125 -9.30 -0.78 -15.82
N HIS A 126 -9.60 -1.97 -15.30
CA HIS A 126 -9.22 -3.27 -15.87
C HIS A 126 -7.71 -3.53 -15.94
N TRP A 127 -6.92 -2.81 -15.14
CA TRP A 127 -5.48 -3.03 -14.98
C TRP A 127 -5.15 -4.11 -13.96
N LEU A 128 -6.11 -4.50 -13.13
CA LEU A 128 -6.01 -5.66 -12.24
C LEU A 128 -7.13 -6.66 -12.54
N PRO A 129 -6.92 -7.95 -12.24
CA PRO A 129 -7.97 -8.96 -12.38
C PRO A 129 -9.21 -8.62 -11.55
N LYS A 130 -10.39 -8.98 -12.04
CA LYS A 130 -11.63 -8.86 -11.27
C LYS A 130 -11.57 -9.68 -9.99
N GLY A 131 -12.11 -9.14 -8.90
CA GLY A 131 -12.07 -9.70 -7.55
C GLY A 131 -10.80 -9.38 -6.76
N THR A 132 -9.90 -8.53 -7.28
CA THR A 132 -8.64 -8.19 -6.59
C THR A 132 -8.91 -7.36 -5.33
N LEU A 133 -9.80 -6.38 -5.39
CA LEU A 133 -10.24 -5.59 -4.23
C LEU A 133 -10.80 -6.51 -3.14
N GLY A 134 -11.69 -7.44 -3.50
CA GLY A 134 -12.27 -8.39 -2.54
C GLY A 134 -11.24 -9.34 -1.91
N ARG A 135 -10.10 -9.59 -2.56
CA ARG A 135 -8.96 -10.32 -1.96
C ARG A 135 -8.18 -9.43 -0.99
N VAL A 136 -7.92 -8.18 -1.38
CA VAL A 136 -7.23 -7.19 -0.53
C VAL A 136 -8.02 -6.89 0.73
N GLU A 137 -9.35 -6.77 0.64
CA GLU A 137 -10.19 -6.47 1.81
C GLU A 137 -10.13 -7.55 2.90
N ARG A 138 -9.80 -8.80 2.53
CA ARG A 138 -9.64 -9.94 3.45
C ARG A 138 -8.25 -10.02 4.07
N CYS A 139 -7.30 -9.17 3.65
CA CYS A 139 -5.95 -9.16 4.20
C CYS A 139 -5.93 -8.65 5.65
N PRO A 140 -4.93 -9.06 6.46
CA PRO A 140 -4.84 -8.65 7.86
C PRO A 140 -4.71 -7.12 8.00
N ARG A 141 -5.67 -6.51 8.71
CA ARG A 141 -5.71 -5.06 8.95
C ARG A 141 -5.19 -4.64 10.33
N VAL A 142 -5.27 -5.53 11.31
CA VAL A 142 -4.85 -5.31 12.69
C VAL A 142 -4.00 -6.50 13.15
N GLY A 143 -3.13 -6.31 14.14
CA GLY A 143 -2.40 -7.42 14.78
C GLY A 143 -0.94 -7.17 15.04
#